data_AF-A0A3R6ECG9-F1
#
_entry.id   AF-A0A3R6ECG9-F1
#
_cell.length_a   1.000
_cell.length_b   1.000
_cell.length_c   1.000
_cell.angle_alpha   90.00
_cell.angle_beta   90.00
_cell.angle_gamma   90.00
#
_symmetry.space_group_name_H-M   'P 1'
#
loop_
_entity.id
_entity.type
_entity.pdbx_description
1 polymer ?
#
loop_
_entity_poly.entity_id
_entity_poly.type
_entity_poly.pdbx_seq_one_letter_code
_entity_poly.pdbx_strand_id
1 'polypeptide(L)'
;MKKVFFMAALVLASTSGSNVCAMNEAVQEASLSELMPVKKTTKKTSKKKTTTGSSIISGILNNVIGSASFSQADLCAHTWKYSKPGCAFTSENLLAKAGGEIAASKIEEDLSKYYNKFGFSKSNTYFTFNTNGTFAAKIDGKSWSGTYTFDEKTHAIQLKGLLLSASGFATRTTNGISLLFEQKKLLTLIKTLSKLNLTGSTTMSAVSSIVDNYDGVRMGFEMTK
;
A
#
# COMPACT_ATOMS: atom_id res chain seq x y z
N MET A 1 -4.29 27.94 41.49
CA MET A 1 -3.63 26.71 41.98
C MET A 1 -4.30 25.50 41.36
N LYS A 2 -3.69 24.83 40.38
CA LYS A 2 -4.13 23.51 39.90
C LYS A 2 -2.90 22.68 39.59
N LYS A 3 -2.52 21.82 40.53
CA LYS A 3 -1.63 20.68 40.32
C LYS A 3 -2.52 19.52 39.90
N VAL A 4 -2.23 18.88 38.77
CA VAL A 4 -2.72 17.53 38.47
C VAL A 4 -1.54 16.74 37.97
N PHE A 5 -1.09 15.82 38.82
CA PHE A 5 -0.18 14.72 38.52
C PHE A 5 -0.90 13.73 37.60
N PHE A 6 -0.19 13.09 36.66
CA PHE A 6 -0.32 11.64 36.46
C PHE A 6 0.92 11.09 35.74
N MET A 7 1.44 10.01 36.29
CA MET A 7 2.71 9.36 36.00
C MET A 7 2.44 8.01 35.30
N ALA A 8 3.34 7.65 34.38
CA ALA A 8 3.80 6.33 33.96
C ALA A 8 2.80 5.22 33.51
N ALA A 9 3.08 4.66 32.33
CA ALA A 9 3.02 3.21 32.09
C ALA A 9 4.14 2.81 31.12
N LEU A 10 5.15 2.12 31.65
CA LEU A 10 6.21 1.42 30.92
C LEU A 10 5.72 -0.01 30.70
N VAL A 11 5.59 -0.45 29.44
CA VAL A 11 5.33 -1.86 29.11
C VAL A 11 6.53 -2.37 28.32
N LEU A 12 7.31 -3.23 28.96
CA LEU A 12 8.34 -4.06 28.33
C LEU A 12 7.68 -5.33 27.80
N ALA A 13 7.81 -5.56 26.50
CA ALA A 13 7.53 -6.84 25.87
C ALA A 13 8.74 -7.77 26.03
N SER A 14 8.51 -9.05 26.29
CA SER A 14 9.48 -10.11 26.02
C SER A 14 8.77 -11.30 25.36
N THR A 15 9.34 -11.69 24.22
CA THR A 15 8.97 -12.81 23.35
C THR A 15 9.84 -14.01 23.66
N SER A 16 9.33 -15.25 23.51
CA SER A 16 9.96 -16.30 22.68
C SER A 16 9.28 -17.68 22.86
N GLY A 17 9.33 -18.47 21.77
CA GLY A 17 8.88 -19.87 21.69
C GLY A 17 7.70 -19.99 20.73
N SER A 18 7.74 -20.71 19.62
CA SER A 18 8.69 -21.68 19.07
C SER A 18 8.35 -21.80 17.58
N ASN A 19 9.30 -22.09 16.70
CA ASN A 19 9.01 -22.73 15.41
C ASN A 19 10.22 -23.57 15.00
N VAL A 20 10.07 -24.89 15.12
CA VAL A 20 10.96 -25.87 14.49
C VAL A 20 10.52 -26.01 13.04
N CYS A 21 11.50 -25.87 12.15
CA CYS A 21 11.40 -26.03 10.72
C CYS A 21 11.33 -27.53 10.37
N ALA A 22 10.37 -27.93 9.55
CA ALA A 22 10.41 -29.21 8.85
C ALA A 22 10.40 -28.90 7.34
N MET A 23 11.59 -28.95 6.75
CA MET A 23 11.79 -29.04 5.31
C MET A 23 11.60 -30.51 4.92
N ASN A 24 10.90 -30.79 3.81
CA ASN A 24 11.19 -32.00 3.05
C ASN A 24 11.00 -31.74 1.55
N GLU A 25 12.07 -32.03 0.81
CA GLU A 25 12.18 -32.00 -0.63
C GLU A 25 11.44 -33.18 -1.27
N ALA A 26 10.92 -32.98 -2.47
CA ALA A 26 10.82 -34.03 -3.47
C ALA A 26 11.06 -33.38 -4.84
N VAL A 27 12.18 -33.75 -5.45
CA VAL A 27 12.65 -33.34 -6.78
C VAL A 27 12.66 -34.59 -7.67
N GLN A 28 12.17 -34.42 -8.91
CA GLN A 28 12.44 -35.21 -10.12
C GLN A 28 11.89 -36.63 -10.24
N GLU A 29 11.57 -37.19 -11.42
CA GLU A 29 11.76 -36.84 -12.85
C GLU A 29 10.78 -37.74 -13.67
N ALA A 30 10.74 -37.53 -15.00
CA ALA A 30 10.23 -38.41 -16.06
C ALA A 30 8.71 -38.35 -16.36
N SER A 31 8.25 -38.29 -17.62
CA SER A 31 8.84 -38.84 -18.85
C SER A 31 8.53 -37.99 -20.09
N LEU A 32 9.50 -38.01 -21.02
CA LEU A 32 9.46 -37.53 -22.41
C LEU A 32 8.84 -38.59 -23.33
N SER A 33 7.91 -38.16 -24.19
CA SER A 33 7.47 -38.76 -25.48
C SER A 33 6.17 -38.02 -25.87
N GLU A 34 5.89 -37.48 -27.06
CA GLU A 34 6.41 -37.71 -28.39
C GLU A 34 5.95 -36.56 -29.33
N LEU A 35 6.76 -36.36 -30.37
CA LEU A 35 6.64 -35.59 -31.63
C LEU A 35 5.26 -35.07 -32.10
N MET A 36 5.20 -33.82 -32.57
CA MET A 36 5.09 -33.45 -34.00
C MET A 36 5.22 -31.91 -34.25
N PRO A 37 5.74 -31.46 -35.42
CA PRO A 37 6.10 -30.07 -35.66
C PRO A 37 5.02 -29.29 -36.44
N VAL A 38 4.63 -28.10 -35.98
CA VAL A 38 3.78 -27.19 -36.77
C VAL A 38 4.40 -25.79 -36.86
N LYS A 39 4.93 -25.53 -38.07
CA LYS A 39 4.89 -24.27 -38.83
C LYS A 39 5.56 -23.03 -38.24
N LYS A 40 6.82 -22.84 -38.64
CA LYS A 40 7.47 -21.52 -38.75
C LYS A 40 6.58 -20.60 -39.59
N THR A 41 6.12 -19.51 -38.98
CA THR A 41 5.75 -18.30 -39.72
C THR A 41 6.50 -17.13 -39.13
N THR A 42 7.61 -16.79 -39.78
CA THR A 42 8.47 -15.65 -39.48
C THR A 42 7.69 -14.37 -39.79
N LYS A 43 7.31 -13.60 -38.77
CA LYS A 43 6.90 -12.20 -38.96
C LYS A 43 7.83 -11.30 -38.16
N LYS A 44 8.72 -10.64 -38.90
CA LYS A 44 9.52 -9.50 -38.42
C LYS A 44 8.56 -8.44 -37.89
N THR A 45 8.75 -8.05 -36.64
CA THR A 45 8.27 -6.76 -36.15
C THR A 45 9.44 -6.06 -35.46
N SER A 46 9.82 -4.95 -36.07
CA SER A 46 10.73 -3.91 -35.62
C SER A 46 10.73 -3.69 -34.10
N LYS A 47 11.92 -3.77 -33.51
CA LYS A 47 12.27 -3.21 -32.19
C LYS A 47 11.77 -1.77 -32.10
N LYS A 48 10.65 -1.55 -31.41
CA LYS A 48 10.32 -0.27 -30.79
C LYS A 48 10.55 -0.45 -29.29
N LYS A 49 11.65 0.13 -28.82
CA LYS A 49 12.01 0.24 -27.41
C LYS A 49 11.02 1.20 -26.76
N THR A 50 9.89 0.68 -26.28
CA THR A 50 9.01 1.43 -25.38
C THR A 50 9.41 1.06 -23.96
N THR A 51 10.29 1.87 -23.39
CA THR A 51 10.58 1.86 -21.96
C THR A 51 9.36 2.42 -21.23
N THR A 52 8.40 1.56 -20.91
CA THR A 52 7.33 1.86 -19.94
C THR A 52 7.30 0.71 -18.95
N GLY A 53 8.38 0.58 -18.19
CA GLY A 53 8.45 -0.30 -17.04
C GLY A 53 8.61 0.58 -15.80
N SER A 54 7.53 0.85 -15.07
CA SER A 54 7.64 1.46 -13.73
C SER A 54 6.40 1.32 -12.83
N SER A 55 5.50 0.35 -13.04
CA SER A 55 4.29 0.26 -12.19
C SER A 55 3.94 -1.14 -11.63
N ILE A 56 4.44 -2.25 -12.19
CA ILE A 56 3.98 -3.59 -11.78
C ILE A 56 4.89 -4.30 -10.76
N ILE A 57 6.11 -3.84 -10.53
CA ILE A 57 7.04 -4.53 -9.62
C ILE A 57 6.67 -4.31 -8.14
N SER A 58 5.81 -3.34 -7.82
CA SER A 58 5.40 -3.03 -6.44
C SER A 58 4.47 -4.06 -5.78
N GLY A 59 4.04 -5.10 -6.51
CA GLY A 59 3.06 -6.10 -6.04
C GLY A 59 3.55 -7.55 -5.96
N ILE A 60 4.80 -7.85 -6.37
CA ILE A 60 5.35 -9.21 -6.26
C ILE A 60 5.89 -9.41 -4.84
N LEU A 61 4.98 -9.71 -3.92
CA LEU A 61 5.28 -10.39 -2.68
C LEU A 61 5.73 -11.82 -3.03
N ASN A 62 7.04 -12.06 -2.98
CA ASN A 62 7.75 -13.33 -2.72
C ASN A 62 8.91 -13.61 -3.69
N ASN A 63 10.12 -13.66 -3.11
CA ASN A 63 11.38 -14.21 -3.65
C ASN A 63 12.02 -13.53 -4.86
N VAL A 64 12.57 -12.32 -4.65
CA VAL A 64 13.82 -11.93 -5.30
C VAL A 64 14.86 -11.65 -4.22
N ILE A 65 15.79 -12.60 -4.09
CA ILE A 65 17.07 -12.43 -3.40
C ILE A 65 17.77 -11.24 -4.08
N GLY A 66 17.68 -10.06 -3.44
CA GLY A 66 18.26 -8.80 -3.94
C GLY A 66 17.40 -7.53 -3.81
N SER A 67 16.11 -7.62 -3.43
CA SER A 67 15.28 -6.43 -3.19
C SER A 67 15.48 -5.91 -1.76
N ALA A 68 16.07 -4.73 -1.59
CA ALA A 68 16.27 -4.13 -0.27
C ALA A 68 14.97 -4.13 0.55
N SER A 69 14.95 -4.91 1.62
CA SER A 69 13.86 -4.97 2.61
C SER A 69 13.39 -3.57 2.96
N PHE A 70 12.09 -3.34 2.99
CA PHE A 70 11.52 -2.06 3.42
C PHE A 70 11.40 -2.03 4.93
N SER A 71 12.34 -1.34 5.59
CA SER A 71 12.46 -1.25 7.05
C SER A 71 11.72 -0.05 7.64
N GLN A 72 11.57 -0.01 8.97
CA GLN A 72 11.10 1.17 9.68
C GLN A 72 12.04 2.36 9.45
N ALA A 73 13.35 2.13 9.39
CA ALA A 73 14.32 3.19 9.11
C ALA A 73 14.08 3.82 7.74
N ASP A 74 13.76 3.01 6.73
CA ASP A 74 13.38 3.50 5.41
C ASP A 74 12.08 4.31 5.46
N LEU A 75 11.06 3.81 6.16
CA LEU A 75 9.78 4.50 6.36
C LEU A 75 9.98 5.87 7.05
N CYS A 76 10.91 5.96 7.99
CA CYS A 76 11.23 7.19 8.73
C CYS A 76 12.19 8.14 8.02
N ALA A 77 12.81 7.74 6.90
CA ALA A 77 13.88 8.50 6.29
C ALA A 77 13.42 9.86 5.72
N HIS A 78 12.15 9.98 5.36
CA HIS A 78 11.62 11.11 4.62
C HIS A 78 10.20 11.50 5.07
N THR A 79 9.81 12.72 4.68
CA THR A 79 8.40 13.09 4.60
C THR A 79 7.85 12.62 3.26
N TRP A 80 6.91 11.70 3.29
CA TRP A 80 6.26 11.13 2.14
C TRP A 80 5.08 12.00 1.72
N LYS A 81 5.17 12.59 0.54
CA LYS A 81 4.18 13.53 -0.03
C LYS A 81 3.35 12.85 -1.09
N TYR A 82 2.05 13.15 -1.10
CA TYR A 82 1.12 12.59 -2.06
C TYR A 82 1.58 12.82 -3.49
N SER A 83 1.55 11.77 -4.31
CA SER A 83 1.89 11.81 -5.73
C SER A 83 0.68 11.52 -6.60
N LYS A 84 0.01 10.39 -6.37
CA LYS A 84 -1.17 9.93 -7.13
C LYS A 84 -1.97 8.93 -6.29
N PRO A 85 -3.20 8.55 -6.71
CA PRO A 85 -3.87 7.39 -6.13
C PRO A 85 -3.01 6.13 -6.31
N GLY A 86 -3.06 5.23 -5.34
CA GLY A 86 -2.42 3.92 -5.42
C GLY A 86 -3.43 2.79 -5.34
N CYS A 87 -3.17 1.71 -6.07
CA CYS A 87 -3.96 0.49 -6.05
C CYS A 87 -3.08 -0.76 -6.09
N ALA A 88 -3.38 -1.75 -5.26
CA ALA A 88 -2.75 -3.07 -5.30
C ALA A 88 -3.81 -4.17 -5.11
N PHE A 89 -3.75 -5.21 -5.94
CA PHE A 89 -4.59 -6.39 -5.76
C PHE A 89 -4.05 -7.27 -4.63
N THR A 90 -4.94 -7.86 -3.84
CA THR A 90 -4.57 -8.78 -2.77
C THR A 90 -4.54 -10.24 -3.22
N SER A 91 -5.02 -10.56 -4.42
CA SER A 91 -5.04 -11.93 -4.94
C SER A 91 -3.96 -12.16 -5.99
N GLU A 92 -3.17 -13.21 -5.79
CA GLU A 92 -2.12 -13.66 -6.70
C GLU A 92 -2.67 -13.97 -8.10
N ASN A 93 -3.92 -14.46 -8.18
CA ASN A 93 -4.61 -14.79 -9.42
C ASN A 93 -4.95 -13.56 -10.30
N LEU A 94 -5.07 -12.37 -9.72
CA LEU A 94 -5.27 -11.12 -10.46
C LEU A 94 -3.93 -10.46 -10.82
N LEU A 95 -2.92 -10.62 -9.96
CA LEU A 95 -1.54 -10.16 -10.20
C LEU A 95 -0.84 -10.96 -11.31
N ALA A 96 -1.10 -12.26 -11.41
CA ALA A 96 -0.51 -13.15 -12.42
C ALA A 96 -1.10 -12.98 -13.84
N LYS A 97 -2.19 -12.21 -13.98
CA LYS A 97 -2.85 -11.98 -15.27
C LYS A 97 -2.44 -10.63 -15.84
N ALA A 98 -2.19 -10.60 -17.15
CA ALA A 98 -1.91 -9.37 -17.90
C ALA A 98 -3.00 -8.26 -17.77
N GLY A 99 -4.18 -8.59 -17.23
CA GLY A 99 -5.24 -7.62 -16.93
C GLY A 99 -5.14 -6.90 -15.58
N GLY A 100 -4.29 -7.37 -14.66
CA GLY A 100 -4.17 -6.80 -13.31
C GLY A 100 -3.65 -5.35 -13.31
N GLU A 101 -2.61 -5.06 -14.08
CA GLU A 101 -2.09 -3.69 -14.22
C GLU A 101 -3.11 -2.75 -14.86
N ILE A 102 -3.82 -3.22 -15.90
CA ILE A 102 -4.85 -2.43 -16.58
C ILE A 102 -5.99 -2.11 -15.61
N ALA A 103 -6.43 -3.09 -14.82
CA ALA A 103 -7.47 -2.90 -13.83
C ALA A 103 -7.03 -1.95 -12.69
N ALA A 104 -5.79 -2.09 -12.19
CA ALA A 104 -5.24 -1.17 -11.20
C ALA A 104 -5.18 0.27 -11.74
N SER A 105 -4.71 0.44 -12.98
CA SER A 105 -4.66 1.74 -13.65
C SER A 105 -6.07 2.35 -13.78
N LYS A 106 -7.07 1.53 -14.11
CA LYS A 106 -8.46 2.00 -14.21
C LYS A 106 -9.02 2.46 -12.86
N ILE A 107 -8.72 1.74 -11.78
CA ILE A 107 -9.07 2.14 -10.41
C ILE A 107 -8.38 3.45 -10.04
N GLU A 108 -7.08 3.58 -10.32
CA GLU A 108 -6.32 4.80 -10.06
C GLU A 108 -6.87 5.99 -10.84
N GLU A 109 -7.24 5.82 -12.11
CA GLU A 109 -7.90 6.85 -12.93
C GLU A 109 -9.24 7.29 -12.33
N ASP A 110 -10.07 6.34 -11.92
CA ASP A 110 -11.38 6.65 -11.35
C ASP A 110 -11.24 7.34 -9.98
N LEU A 111 -10.30 6.92 -9.13
CA LEU A 111 -9.95 7.62 -7.89
C LEU A 111 -9.40 9.02 -8.14
N SER A 112 -8.55 9.20 -9.17
CA SER A 112 -7.90 10.49 -9.49
C SER A 112 -8.93 11.60 -9.72
N LYS A 113 -10.04 11.29 -10.41
CA LYS A 113 -11.14 12.23 -10.64
C LYS A 113 -11.66 12.86 -9.35
N TYR A 114 -11.67 12.11 -8.25
CA TYR A 114 -12.17 12.56 -6.96
C TYR A 114 -11.06 13.09 -6.05
N TYR A 115 -9.86 12.52 -6.10
CA TYR A 115 -8.71 13.04 -5.35
C TYR A 115 -8.36 14.46 -5.83
N ASN A 116 -8.51 14.74 -7.12
CA ASN A 116 -8.38 16.10 -7.66
C ASN A 116 -9.48 17.05 -7.15
N LYS A 117 -10.71 16.56 -6.94
CA LYS A 117 -11.80 17.35 -6.34
C LYS A 117 -11.59 17.60 -4.85
N PHE A 118 -10.97 16.67 -4.13
CA PHE A 118 -10.49 16.91 -2.77
C PHE A 118 -9.30 17.87 -2.72
N GLY A 119 -8.64 18.14 -3.85
CA GLY A 119 -7.49 19.03 -3.90
C GLY A 119 -6.23 18.43 -3.28
N PHE A 120 -6.12 17.09 -3.22
CA PHE A 120 -4.90 16.45 -2.71
C PHE A 120 -3.68 16.82 -3.55
N SER A 121 -2.61 17.20 -2.87
CA SER A 121 -1.37 17.66 -3.47
C SER A 121 -0.19 17.38 -2.54
N LYS A 122 1.03 17.57 -3.06
CA LYS A 122 2.27 17.40 -2.28
C LYS A 122 2.35 18.33 -1.06
N SER A 123 1.69 19.49 -1.09
CA SER A 123 1.79 20.50 -0.03
C SER A 123 0.75 20.35 1.08
N ASN A 124 -0.37 19.68 0.80
CA ASN A 124 -1.48 19.53 1.75
C ASN A 124 -1.78 18.07 2.13
N THR A 125 -1.15 17.09 1.49
CA THR A 125 -1.29 15.66 1.82
C THR A 125 0.09 15.00 1.92
N TYR A 126 0.52 14.67 3.14
CA TYR A 126 1.83 14.05 3.42
C TYR A 126 1.88 13.37 4.79
N PHE A 127 2.84 12.46 4.97
CA PHE A 127 3.13 11.75 6.22
C PHE A 127 4.62 11.82 6.55
N THR A 128 4.94 12.01 7.83
CA THR A 128 6.27 11.90 8.40
C THR A 128 6.21 10.90 9.55
N PHE A 129 7.03 9.86 9.48
CA PHE A 129 7.14 8.83 10.50
C PHE A 129 8.46 9.00 11.27
N ASN A 130 8.42 8.86 12.58
CA ASN A 130 9.59 8.99 13.44
C ASN A 130 10.01 7.62 14.01
N THR A 131 11.31 7.45 14.28
CA THR A 131 11.86 6.21 14.84
C THR A 131 11.33 5.87 16.23
N ASN A 132 10.85 6.88 16.97
CA ASN A 132 10.21 6.71 18.28
C ASN A 132 8.74 6.22 18.22
N GLY A 133 8.26 5.81 17.04
CA GLY A 133 6.89 5.30 16.85
C GLY A 133 5.81 6.39 16.81
N THR A 134 6.18 7.66 16.61
CA THR A 134 5.20 8.75 16.38
C THR A 134 5.11 9.13 14.91
N PHE A 135 3.97 9.67 14.49
CA PHE A 135 3.81 10.23 13.15
C PHE A 135 3.14 11.60 13.19
N ALA A 136 3.42 12.40 12.17
CA ALA A 136 2.71 13.62 11.85
C ALA A 136 2.30 13.58 10.38
N ALA A 137 1.08 13.98 10.08
CA ALA A 137 0.51 13.98 8.75
C ALA A 137 -0.32 15.23 8.50
N LYS A 138 -0.48 15.56 7.22
CA LYS A 138 -1.58 16.40 6.74
C LYS A 138 -2.38 15.60 5.73
N ILE A 139 -3.71 15.74 5.78
CA ILE A 139 -4.65 15.21 4.80
C ILE A 139 -5.61 16.33 4.44
N ASP A 140 -5.61 16.75 3.17
CA ASP A 140 -6.36 17.94 2.73
C ASP A 140 -6.09 19.17 3.61
N GLY A 141 -4.81 19.38 3.94
CA GLY A 141 -4.36 20.48 4.79
C GLY A 141 -4.68 20.33 6.29
N LYS A 142 -5.47 19.33 6.68
CA LYS A 142 -5.82 19.08 8.08
C LYS A 142 -4.74 18.23 8.75
N SER A 143 -4.22 18.73 9.86
CA SER A 143 -3.21 18.04 10.65
C SER A 143 -3.80 16.80 11.33
N TRP A 144 -3.05 15.71 11.26
CA TRP A 144 -3.33 14.48 11.98
C TRP A 144 -2.03 13.91 12.52
N SER A 145 -1.96 13.60 13.81
CA SER A 145 -0.76 13.06 14.45
C SER A 145 -1.12 12.04 15.51
N GLY A 146 -0.13 11.24 15.89
CA GLY A 146 -0.28 10.21 16.90
C GLY A 146 0.86 9.23 16.90
N THR A 147 0.56 7.98 17.22
CA THR A 147 1.53 6.87 17.21
C THR A 147 1.27 5.92 16.06
N TYR A 148 2.31 5.19 15.66
CA TYR A 148 2.20 4.13 14.69
C TYR A 148 2.99 2.88 15.11
N THR A 149 2.57 1.74 14.60
CA THR A 149 3.36 0.51 14.56
C THR A 149 3.58 0.12 13.11
N PHE A 150 4.75 -0.42 12.80
CA PHE A 150 5.07 -0.95 11.47
C PHE A 150 5.69 -2.34 11.63
N ASP A 151 5.07 -3.32 10.99
CA ASP A 151 5.58 -4.69 10.94
C ASP A 151 6.39 -4.86 9.64
N GLU A 152 7.70 -4.99 9.75
CA GLU A 152 8.60 -5.05 8.59
C GLU A 152 8.41 -6.31 7.74
N LYS A 153 7.84 -7.38 8.30
CA LYS A 153 7.66 -8.66 7.59
C LYS A 153 6.40 -8.63 6.73
N THR A 154 5.32 -8.10 7.27
CA THR A 154 3.99 -8.06 6.64
C THR A 154 3.71 -6.71 5.98
N HIS A 155 4.55 -5.72 6.24
CA HIS A 155 4.38 -4.32 5.85
C HIS A 155 3.10 -3.67 6.40
N ALA A 156 2.46 -4.30 7.40
CA ALA A 156 1.28 -3.76 8.04
C ALA A 156 1.65 -2.51 8.85
N ILE A 157 0.87 -1.45 8.69
CA ILE A 157 1.01 -0.21 9.44
C ILE A 157 -0.30 0.14 10.15
N GLN A 158 -0.20 0.42 11.45
CA GLN A 158 -1.31 0.84 12.29
C GLN A 158 -1.06 2.28 12.71
N LEU A 159 -1.99 3.18 12.41
CA LEU A 159 -1.95 4.59 12.77
C LEU A 159 -3.01 4.87 13.83
N LYS A 160 -2.61 5.48 14.94
CA LYS A 160 -3.52 5.85 16.03
C LYS A 160 -3.35 7.31 16.39
N GLY A 161 -4.30 8.14 15.98
CA GLY A 161 -4.43 9.52 16.46
C GLY A 161 -5.55 9.68 17.48
N LEU A 162 -5.77 10.92 17.92
CA LEU A 162 -6.76 11.24 18.96
C LEU A 162 -8.20 10.91 18.54
N LEU A 163 -8.59 11.31 17.33
CA LEU A 163 -9.96 11.15 16.80
C LEU A 163 -10.07 10.10 15.69
N LEU A 164 -8.94 9.72 15.09
CA LEU A 164 -8.89 8.87 13.90
C LEU A 164 -7.81 7.81 14.09
N SER A 165 -8.18 6.57 13.81
CA SER A 165 -7.25 5.44 13.69
C SER A 165 -7.41 4.83 12.31
N ALA A 166 -6.30 4.35 11.73
CA ALA A 166 -6.28 3.72 10.42
C ALA A 166 -5.34 2.51 10.41
N SER A 167 -5.67 1.53 9.58
CA SER A 167 -4.92 0.28 9.46
C SER A 167 -4.73 -0.05 7.99
N GLY A 168 -3.48 -0.13 7.56
CA GLY A 168 -3.14 -0.33 6.15
C GLY A 168 -1.79 -1.03 5.98
N PHE A 169 -1.18 -0.81 4.83
CA PHE A 169 0.10 -1.37 4.44
C PHE A 169 0.98 -0.26 3.88
N ALA A 170 2.22 -0.19 4.32
CA ALA A 170 3.23 0.71 3.79
C ALA A 170 4.29 -0.11 3.04
N THR A 171 4.37 0.03 1.73
CA THR A 171 5.34 -0.72 0.91
C THR A 171 6.23 0.21 0.11
N ARG A 172 7.45 -0.22 -0.19
CA ARG A 172 8.35 0.51 -1.07
C ARG A 172 7.85 0.47 -2.52
N THR A 173 7.94 1.60 -3.20
CA THR A 173 7.76 1.71 -4.66
C THR A 173 9.01 2.29 -5.30
N THR A 174 9.08 2.32 -6.64
CA THR A 174 10.27 2.79 -7.36
C THR A 174 10.73 4.20 -6.94
N ASN A 175 9.78 5.10 -6.66
CA ASN A 175 10.05 6.50 -6.38
C ASN A 175 9.68 6.93 -4.95
N GLY A 176 9.26 6.00 -4.09
CA GLY A 176 8.90 6.29 -2.71
C GLY A 176 8.19 5.13 -2.02
N ILE A 177 6.98 5.38 -1.51
CA ILE A 177 6.17 4.39 -0.80
C ILE A 177 4.71 4.41 -1.28
N SER A 178 4.04 3.28 -1.14
CA SER A 178 2.58 3.20 -1.15
C SER A 178 2.08 3.18 0.30
N LEU A 179 0.95 3.83 0.57
CA LEU A 179 0.19 3.70 1.81
C LEU A 179 -1.23 3.31 1.44
N LEU A 180 -1.54 2.02 1.52
CA LEU A 180 -2.76 1.43 0.99
C LEU A 180 -3.58 0.78 2.09
N PHE A 181 -4.90 0.84 1.95
CA PHE A 181 -5.85 0.32 2.92
C PHE A 181 -6.73 -0.71 2.24
N GLU A 182 -7.03 -1.81 2.95
CA GLU A 182 -8.05 -2.76 2.48
C GLU A 182 -9.38 -2.04 2.28
N GLN A 183 -10.10 -2.42 1.23
CA GLN A 183 -11.39 -1.87 0.84
C GLN A 183 -12.31 -1.52 2.03
N LYS A 184 -12.65 -2.51 2.87
CA LYS A 184 -13.56 -2.33 4.03
C LYS A 184 -13.02 -1.35 5.07
N LYS A 185 -11.70 -1.37 5.30
CA LYS A 185 -11.03 -0.44 6.23
C LYS A 185 -11.05 0.97 5.66
N LEU A 186 -10.78 1.14 4.35
CA LEU A 186 -10.85 2.43 3.68
C LEU A 186 -12.26 3.02 3.71
N LEU A 187 -13.30 2.23 3.44
CA LEU A 187 -14.70 2.67 3.55
C LEU A 187 -15.03 3.13 4.97
N THR A 188 -14.54 2.42 5.98
CA THR A 188 -14.74 2.79 7.39
C THR A 188 -14.06 4.10 7.74
N LEU A 189 -12.85 4.33 7.23
CA LEU A 189 -12.13 5.59 7.37
C LEU A 189 -12.89 6.73 6.72
N ILE A 190 -13.31 6.56 5.48
CA ILE A 190 -14.12 7.51 4.72
C ILE A 190 -15.40 7.89 5.49
N LYS A 191 -16.14 6.91 6.01
CA LYS A 191 -17.35 7.14 6.81
C LYS A 191 -17.04 7.89 8.10
N THR A 192 -15.93 7.58 8.75
CA THR A 192 -15.48 8.27 9.96
C THR A 192 -15.13 9.74 9.67
N LEU A 193 -14.36 9.99 8.61
CA LEU A 193 -14.02 11.35 8.16
C LEU A 193 -15.26 12.17 7.80
N SER A 194 -16.25 11.54 7.17
CA SER A 194 -17.55 12.15 6.86
C SER A 194 -18.28 12.58 8.14
N LYS A 195 -18.37 11.68 9.14
CA LYS A 195 -19.01 11.97 10.44
C LYS A 195 -18.30 13.09 11.21
N LEU A 196 -16.99 13.19 11.06
CA LEU A 196 -16.16 14.22 11.69
C LEU A 196 -16.18 15.55 10.92
N ASN A 197 -16.95 15.67 9.82
CA ASN A 197 -17.01 16.85 8.94
C ASN A 197 -15.63 17.34 8.46
N LEU A 198 -14.68 16.41 8.26
CA LEU A 198 -13.31 16.74 7.88
C LEU A 198 -13.13 16.91 6.36
N THR A 199 -14.16 16.64 5.55
CA THR A 199 -14.11 16.69 4.08
C THR A 199 -15.52 16.92 3.49
N GLY A 200 -15.63 17.48 2.28
CA GLY A 200 -16.93 17.67 1.60
C GLY A 200 -17.69 16.36 1.29
N SER A 201 -19.00 16.34 1.54
CA SER A 201 -19.83 15.11 1.60
C SER A 201 -20.07 14.40 0.26
N THR A 202 -20.20 15.13 -0.85
CA THR A 202 -20.55 14.55 -2.18
C THR A 202 -19.39 13.79 -2.83
N THR A 203 -18.18 14.32 -2.74
CA THR A 203 -16.95 13.66 -3.23
C THR A 203 -16.71 12.35 -2.47
N MET A 204 -17.10 12.30 -1.19
CA MET A 204 -16.87 11.15 -0.32
C MET A 204 -17.79 9.96 -0.63
N SER A 205 -19.06 10.22 -1.00
CA SER A 205 -19.97 9.17 -1.48
C SER A 205 -19.48 8.52 -2.78
N ALA A 206 -18.87 9.31 -3.66
CA ALA A 206 -18.37 8.81 -4.93
C ALA A 206 -17.07 8.01 -4.79
N VAL A 207 -16.13 8.44 -3.93
CA VAL A 207 -14.98 7.61 -3.57
C VAL A 207 -15.42 6.33 -2.86
N SER A 208 -16.42 6.41 -1.97
CA SER A 208 -17.00 5.21 -1.36
C SER A 208 -17.54 4.24 -2.40
N SER A 209 -18.25 4.74 -3.41
CA SER A 209 -18.82 3.91 -4.48
C SER A 209 -17.74 3.23 -5.32
N ILE A 210 -16.65 3.94 -5.66
CA ILE A 210 -15.50 3.32 -6.33
C ILE A 210 -14.95 2.20 -5.46
N VAL A 211 -14.63 2.51 -4.20
CA VAL A 211 -14.03 1.54 -3.29
C VAL A 211 -14.94 0.32 -3.12
N ASP A 212 -16.24 0.49 -2.95
CA ASP A 212 -17.22 -0.59 -2.76
C ASP A 212 -17.32 -1.54 -3.96
N ASN A 213 -17.07 -1.04 -5.18
CA ASN A 213 -17.15 -1.82 -6.42
C ASN A 213 -15.95 -2.77 -6.65
N TYR A 214 -14.87 -2.66 -5.87
CA TYR A 214 -13.68 -3.49 -6.03
C TYR A 214 -13.39 -4.28 -4.76
N ASP A 215 -13.74 -5.57 -4.76
CA ASP A 215 -13.28 -6.53 -3.74
C ASP A 215 -11.86 -7.02 -4.05
N GLY A 216 -11.12 -7.43 -3.02
CA GLY A 216 -9.77 -7.97 -3.18
C GLY A 216 -8.72 -6.95 -3.63
N VAL A 217 -8.94 -5.67 -3.35
CA VAL A 217 -7.98 -4.58 -3.61
C VAL A 217 -7.67 -3.78 -2.36
N ARG A 218 -6.47 -3.21 -2.35
CA ARG A 218 -6.02 -2.17 -1.44
C ARG A 218 -5.88 -0.87 -2.22
N MET A 219 -6.41 0.21 -1.67
CA MET A 219 -6.40 1.53 -2.30
C MET A 219 -5.91 2.59 -1.31
N GLY A 220 -5.34 3.66 -1.82
CA GLY A 220 -4.85 4.75 -0.99
C GLY A 220 -3.93 5.67 -1.78
N PHE A 221 -2.74 5.91 -1.25
CA PHE A 221 -1.80 6.88 -1.80
C PHE A 221 -0.52 6.22 -2.29
N GLU A 222 -0.07 6.64 -3.47
CA GLU A 222 1.34 6.59 -3.83
C GLU A 222 2.01 7.90 -3.42
N MET A 223 3.17 7.79 -2.80
CA MET A 223 3.87 8.91 -2.16
C MET A 223 5.35 8.94 -2.55
N THR A 224 5.88 10.15 -2.73
CA THR A 224 7.30 10.40 -3.04
C THR A 224 7.92 11.25 -1.94
N LYS A 225 9.25 11.44 -1.97
CA LYS A 225 9.95 12.40 -1.09
C LYS A 225 9.48 13.85 -1.32
#